data_AF-A0A6V8CQ21-F1
#
_entry.id   AF-A0A6V8CQ21-F1
#
_cell.length_a   1.000
_cell.length_b   1.000
_cell.length_c   1.000
_cell.angle_alpha   90.00
_cell.angle_beta   90.00
_cell.angle_gamma   90.00
#
_symmetry.space_group_name_H-M   'P 1'
#
loop_
_entity.id
_entity.type
_entity.pdbx_description
1 polymer ?
#
loop_
_entity_poly.entity_id
_entity_poly.type
_entity_poly.pdbx_seq_one_letter_code
_entity_poly.pdbx_strand_id
1 'polypeptide(L)' 'MVIAVANQKGGCAKTTTAVNLAAALAKGSRKQGVPPAKVLLVDLDPQGNCATSFGVEKKNIRKTAYDVL' A
#
# COMPACT_ATOMS: atom_id res chain seq x y z
N MET A 1 -7.87 3.18 -12.45
CA MET A 1 -8.18 3.96 -11.23
C MET A 1 -6.90 4.08 -10.41
N VAL A 2 -6.58 5.27 -9.91
CA VAL A 2 -5.42 5.52 -9.03
C VAL A 2 -5.95 6.18 -7.76
N ILE A 3 -5.52 5.69 -6.60
CA ILE A 3 -5.90 6.23 -5.29
C ILE A 3 -4.63 6.59 -4.54
N ALA A 4 -4.49 7.86 -4.16
CA ALA A 4 -3.37 8.36 -3.37
C ALA A 4 -3.81 8.56 -1.91
N VAL A 5 -3.06 7.99 -0.96
CA VAL A 5 -3.26 8.20 0.48
C VAL A 5 -2.20 9.17 0.97
N ALA A 6 -2.57 10.46 1.08
CA ALA A 6 -1.64 11.54 1.41
C ALA A 6 -2.11 12.32 2.65
N ASN A 7 -1.16 12.69 3.49
CA ASN A 7 -1.33 13.57 4.66
C ASN A 7 0.06 14.05 5.08
N GLN A 8 0.23 15.37 5.19
CA GLN A 8 1.50 16.02 5.56
C GLN A 8 1.98 15.66 6.97
N LYS A 9 1.07 15.26 7.86
CA LYS A 9 1.41 14.88 9.23
C LYS A 9 1.88 13.42 9.31
N GLY A 10 3.02 13.22 9.97
CA GLY A 10 3.52 11.89 10.34
C GLY A 10 2.63 11.22 11.39
N GLY A 11 2.51 9.90 11.35
CA GLY A 11 1.71 9.14 12.32
C GLY A 11 0.19 9.11 12.06
N CYS A 12 -0.30 9.67 10.94
CA CYS A 12 -1.74 9.69 10.60
C CYS A 12 -2.24 8.42 9.89
N ALA A 13 -1.66 7.26 10.18
CA ALA A 13 -2.08 5.96 9.65
C ALA A 13 -2.09 5.81 8.11
N LYS A 14 -1.39 6.65 7.34
CA LYS A 14 -1.33 6.59 5.86
C LYS A 14 -1.02 5.19 5.32
N THR A 15 0.08 4.59 5.77
CA THR A 15 0.50 3.24 5.37
C THR A 15 -0.54 2.20 5.77
N THR A 16 -1.07 2.28 6.99
CA THR A 16 -2.11 1.38 7.50
C THR A 16 -3.36 1.43 6.62
N THR A 17 -3.82 2.62 6.26
CA THR A 17 -4.97 2.82 5.37
C THR A 17 -4.69 2.29 3.97
N ALA A 18 -3.53 2.61 3.38
CA ALA A 18 -3.18 2.17 2.03
C ALA A 18 -3.10 0.64 1.90
N VAL A 19 -2.44 -0.02 2.86
CA VAL A 19 -2.31 -1.49 2.89
C VAL A 19 -3.68 -2.16 3.04
N ASN A 20 -4.49 -1.73 4.01
CA ASN A 20 -5.79 -2.35 4.25
C ASN A 20 -6.79 -2.08 3.12
N LEU A 21 -6.77 -0.87 2.55
CA LEU A 21 -7.59 -0.55 1.38
C LEU A 21 -7.20 -1.43 0.18
N ALA A 22 -5.89 -1.59 -0.08
CA ALA A 22 -5.41 -2.45 -1.15
C ALA A 22 -5.85 -3.91 -0.96
N ALA A 23 -5.72 -4.45 0.26
CA ALA A 23 -6.16 -5.80 0.58
C ALA A 23 -7.69 -5.97 0.44
N ALA A 24 -8.47 -4.99 0.90
CA ALA A 24 -9.93 -5.02 0.78
C ALA A 24 -10.39 -4.97 -0.68
N LEU A 25 -9.78 -4.12 -1.51
CA LEU A 25 -10.08 -4.03 -2.94
C LEU A 25 -9.66 -5.31 -3.68
N ALA A 26 -8.52 -5.91 -3.32
CA ALA A 26 -8.07 -7.16 -3.91
C ALA A 26 -9.04 -8.31 -3.60
N LYS A 27 -9.53 -8.38 -2.36
CA LYS A 27 -10.49 -9.39 -1.91
C LYS A 27 -11.90 -9.16 -2.45
N GLY A 28 -12.31 -7.91 -2.62
CA GLY A 28 -13.69 -7.53 -2.87
C GLY A 28 -14.62 -7.81 -1.67
N SER A 29 -15.89 -7.47 -1.83
CA SER A 29 -16.95 -7.67 -0.85
C SER A 29 -18.31 -7.82 -1.53
N ARG A 30 -18.83 -9.05 -1.61
CA ARG A 30 -20.15 -9.33 -2.18
C ARG A 30 -21.28 -8.59 -1.42
N LYS A 31 -21.16 -8.49 -0.09
CA LYS A 31 -22.13 -7.77 0.77
C LYS A 31 -22.20 -6.27 0.44
N GLN A 32 -21.08 -5.67 0.04
CA GLN A 32 -21.00 -4.24 -0.29
C GLN A 32 -21.06 -3.99 -1.81
N GLY A 33 -21.32 -5.02 -2.63
CA GLY A 33 -21.33 -4.87 -4.09
C GLY A 33 -19.97 -4.55 -4.72
N VAL A 34 -18.86 -4.78 -4.00
CA VAL A 34 -17.51 -4.50 -4.48
C VAL A 34 -16.94 -5.78 -5.10
N PRO A 35 -16.71 -5.84 -6.42
CA PRO A 35 -16.02 -6.98 -7.03
C PRO A 35 -14.54 -7.00 -6.61
N PRO A 36 -13.89 -8.18 -6.55
CA PRO A 36 -12.45 -8.26 -6.40
C PRO A 36 -11.75 -7.60 -7.59
N ALA A 37 -10.63 -6.93 -7.33
CA ALA A 37 -9.83 -6.24 -8.35
C ALA A 37 -8.36 -6.66 -8.30
N LYS A 38 -7.66 -6.56 -9.44
CA LYS A 38 -6.20 -6.64 -9.44
C LYS A 38 -5.64 -5.33 -8.89
N VAL A 39 -4.92 -5.41 -7.77
CA VAL A 39 -4.40 -4.22 -7.06
C VAL A 39 -2.88 -4.21 -7.09
N LEU A 40 -2.31 -3.05 -7.41
CA LEU A 40 -0.91 -2.71 -7.20
C LEU A 40 -0.84 -1.65 -6.10
N LEU A 41 -0.09 -1.93 -5.04
CA LEU A 41 0.22 -0.96 -3.99
C LEU A 41 1.65 -0.43 -4.20
N VAL A 42 1.77 0.89 -4.25
CA VAL A 42 3.05 1.58 -4.45
C VAL A 42 3.42 2.31 -3.17
N ASP A 43 4.58 1.98 -2.60
CA ASP A 43 5.14 2.68 -1.43
C ASP A 43 6.09 3.77 -1.91
N LEU A 44 5.74 5.03 -1.63
CA LEU A 44 6.55 6.22 -1.93
C LEU A 44 7.06 6.90 -0.64
N ASP A 45 6.97 6.21 0.51
CA ASP A 45 7.57 6.67 1.75
C ASP A 45 8.96 6.03 1.91
N PRO A 46 10.06 6.82 2.01
CA PRO A 46 11.41 6.30 2.21
C PRO A 46 11.56 5.38 3.43
N GLN A 47 10.64 5.46 4.40
CA GLN A 47 10.62 4.54 5.54
C GLN A 47 10.31 3.10 5.14
N GLY A 48 9.63 2.84 4.02
CA GLY A 48 9.38 1.48 3.52
C GLY A 48 8.44 0.65 4.40
N ASN A 49 7.55 1.30 5.17
CA ASN A 49 6.70 0.63 6.14
C ASN A 49 5.62 -0.26 5.49
N CYS A 50 5.32 -0.06 4.20
CA CYS A 50 4.39 -0.93 3.49
C CYS A 50 4.90 -2.37 3.40
N ALA A 51 6.18 -2.56 3.07
CA ALA A 51 6.79 -3.88 2.91
C ALA A 51 6.67 -4.72 4.20
N THR A 52 6.93 -4.10 5.35
CA THR A 52 6.82 -4.77 6.65
C THR A 52 5.39 -5.21 6.97
N SER A 53 4.36 -4.52 6.47
CA SER A 53 2.96 -4.95 6.63
C SER A 53 2.65 -6.25 5.89
N PHE A 54 3.46 -6.65 4.93
CA PHE A 54 3.36 -7.93 4.22
C PHE A 54 4.43 -8.95 4.67
N GLY A 55 5.12 -8.71 5.79
CA GLY A 55 6.18 -9.59 6.28
C GLY A 55 7.45 -9.58 5.43
N VAL A 56 7.59 -8.62 4.51
CA VAL A 56 8.80 -8.46 3.69
C VAL A 56 9.83 -7.64 4.47
N GLU A 57 11.01 -8.22 4.70
CA GLU A 57 12.11 -7.50 5.33
C GLU A 57 12.70 -6.46 4.35
N LYS A 58 12.81 -5.19 4.79
CA LYS A 58 13.29 -4.07 3.97
C LYS A 58 14.66 -4.34 3.34
N LYS A 59 15.58 -4.99 4.08
CA LYS A 59 16.93 -5.37 3.62
C LYS A 59 16.94 -6.32 2.40
N ASN A 60 15.85 -7.05 2.16
CA ASN A 60 15.75 -7.99 1.05
C ASN A 60 15.23 -7.33 -0.25
N ILE A 61 14.84 -6.05 -0.18
CA ILE A 61 14.34 -5.28 -1.33
C ILE A 61 15.52 -4.65 -2.06
N ARG A 62 15.86 -5.19 -3.25
CA ARG A 62 17.00 -4.74 -4.06
C ARG A 62 16.69 -3.56 -4.99
N LYS A 63 15.42 -3.39 -5.34
CA LYS A 63 14.93 -2.31 -6.19
C LYS A 63 13.66 -1.74 -5.58
N THR A 64 13.58 -0.42 -5.55
CA THR A 64 12.54 0.39 -4.93
C THR A 64 12.06 1.42 -5.94
N ALA A 65 10.99 2.15 -5.60
CA ALA A 65 10.56 3.29 -6.40
C ALA A 65 11.62 4.40 -6.47
N TYR A 66 12.59 4.42 -5.55
CA TYR A 66 13.68 5.39 -5.54
C TYR A 66 14.68 5.17 -6.69
N ASP A 67 14.89 3.92 -7.14
CA ASP A 67 15.86 3.60 -8.20
C ASP A 67 15.46 4.10 -9.60
N VAL A 68 14.26 4.68 -9.73
CA VAL A 68 13.71 5.21 -10.97
C VAL A 68 13.39 6.71 -10.89
N LEU A 69 13.79 7.37 -9.79
CA LEU A 69 13.67 8.81 -9.55
C LEU A 69 15.04 9.48 -9.67
#